data_AF-A0A3C1BVA9-F1
#
_entry.id   AF-A0A3C1BVA9-F1
#
_cell.length_a   1.000
_cell.length_b   1.000
_cell.length_c   1.000
_cell.angle_alpha   90.00
_cell.angle_beta   90.00
_cell.angle_gamma   90.00
#
_symmetry.space_group_name_H-M   'P 1'
#
loop_
_entity.id
_entity.type
_entity.pdbx_description
1 polymer ?
#
loop_
_entity_poly.entity_id
_entity_poly.type
_entity_poly.pdbx_seq_one_letter_code
_entity_poly.pdbx_strand_id
1 'polypeptide(L)'
;MNWKFSGDRPVYQQIMELMRGGIVKGELPPGGKVPSVRELAAQAQVNPNTMQRAMTELEREGLLISGGTSGRTVTENPEVLEKMREEVLRELARECAEKFMVFGMTPSQAAQLLLELDKEEK
;
A
#
# COMPACT_ATOMS: atom_id res chain seq x y z
N MET A 1 -8.81 -7.34 2.39
CA MET A 1 -8.66 -6.02 1.73
C MET A 1 -9.99 -5.34 1.48
N ASN A 2 -10.04 -4.04 1.76
CA ASN A 2 -11.15 -3.13 1.46
C ASN A 2 -10.75 -2.28 0.23
N TRP A 3 -11.47 -2.42 -0.89
CA TRP A 3 -11.17 -1.72 -2.14
C TRP A 3 -11.97 -0.41 -2.20
N LYS A 4 -11.31 0.72 -1.94
CA LYS A 4 -11.89 2.05 -2.12
C LYS A 4 -10.98 2.87 -3.03
N PHE A 5 -11.55 3.37 -4.11
CA PHE A 5 -10.83 4.16 -5.11
C PHE A 5 -11.41 5.57 -5.22
N SER A 6 -10.54 6.55 -5.43
CA SER A 6 -10.87 7.96 -5.65
C SER A 6 -10.55 8.38 -7.09
N GLY A 7 -11.20 9.44 -7.59
CA GLY A 7 -11.05 9.90 -8.99
C GLY A 7 -9.86 10.84 -9.24
N ASP A 8 -9.06 11.11 -8.21
CA ASP A 8 -7.95 12.05 -8.18
C ASP A 8 -6.63 11.48 -8.76
N ARG A 9 -6.53 10.16 -8.89
CA ARG A 9 -5.31 9.49 -9.35
C ARG A 9 -5.58 8.16 -10.07
N PRO A 10 -4.66 7.68 -10.93
CA PRO A 10 -4.82 6.42 -11.65
C PRO A 10 -5.12 5.21 -10.75
N VAL A 11 -6.16 4.44 -11.08
CA VAL A 11 -6.63 3.29 -10.27
C VAL A 11 -5.55 2.24 -10.02
N TYR A 12 -4.66 1.99 -10.99
CA TYR A 12 -3.58 1.00 -10.81
C TYR A 12 -2.62 1.39 -9.67
N GLN A 13 -2.33 2.68 -9.48
CA GLN A 13 -1.48 3.15 -8.38
C GLN A 13 -2.16 2.93 -7.03
N GLN A 14 -3.47 3.18 -6.98
CA GLN A 14 -4.28 2.94 -5.78
C GLN A 14 -4.34 1.45 -5.42
N ILE A 15 -4.42 0.57 -6.42
CA ILE A 15 -4.33 -0.89 -6.20
C ILE A 15 -2.98 -1.25 -5.59
N MET A 16 -1.88 -0.71 -6.13
CA MET A 16 -0.54 -0.99 -5.61
C MET A 16 -0.41 -0.58 -4.14
N GLU A 17 -0.93 0.60 -3.77
CA GLU A 17 -0.92 1.07 -2.39
C GLU A 17 -1.75 0.21 -1.45
N LEU A 18 -2.96 -0.18 -1.86
CA LEU A 18 -3.80 -1.07 -1.06
C LEU A 18 -3.13 -2.44 -0.85
N MET A 19 -2.45 -2.95 -1.88
CA MET A 19 -1.68 -4.19 -1.77
C MET A 19 -0.47 -4.06 -0.83
N ARG A 20 0.31 -2.97 -0.93
CA ARG A 20 1.40 -2.68 0.00
C ARG A 20 0.89 -2.58 1.44
N GLY A 21 -0.21 -1.87 1.66
CA GLY A 21 -0.87 -1.79 2.96
C GLY A 21 -1.33 -3.15 3.48
N GLY A 22 -1.83 -4.02 2.60
CA GLY A 22 -2.19 -5.41 2.92
C GLY A 22 -0.98 -6.26 3.33
N ILE A 23 0.18 -6.08 2.69
CA ILE A 23 1.43 -6.74 3.09
C ILE A 23 1.88 -6.24 4.47
N VAL A 24 1.89 -4.92 4.69
CA VAL A 24 2.28 -4.32 5.99
C VAL A 24 1.36 -4.79 7.14
N LYS A 25 0.06 -4.97 6.88
CA LYS A 25 -0.91 -5.49 7.86
C LYS A 25 -0.84 -7.01 8.06
N GLY A 26 -0.07 -7.73 7.24
CA GLY A 26 0.00 -9.20 7.26
C GLY A 26 -1.18 -9.91 6.61
N GLU A 27 -2.08 -9.19 5.90
CA GLU A 27 -3.14 -9.81 5.09
C GLU A 27 -2.55 -10.59 3.90
N LEU A 28 -1.41 -10.14 3.39
CA LEU A 28 -0.58 -10.83 2.41
C LEU A 28 0.81 -11.10 3.03
N PRO A 29 1.00 -12.25 3.70
CA PRO A 29 2.27 -12.53 4.37
C PRO A 29 3.40 -12.78 3.35
N PRO A 30 4.67 -12.56 3.73
CA PRO A 30 5.83 -12.97 2.93
C PRO A 30 5.75 -14.44 2.49
N GLY A 31 6.07 -14.74 1.23
CA GLY A 31 5.90 -16.08 0.64
C GLY A 31 4.44 -16.48 0.38
N GLY A 32 3.48 -15.69 0.84
CA GLY A 32 2.06 -15.93 0.67
C GLY A 32 1.63 -15.85 -0.80
N LYS A 33 0.75 -16.77 -1.21
CA LYS A 33 0.14 -16.73 -2.54
C LYS A 33 -0.76 -15.51 -2.69
N VAL A 34 -0.57 -14.79 -3.79
CA VAL A 34 -1.42 -13.68 -4.18
C VAL A 34 -2.51 -14.21 -5.11
N PRO A 35 -3.80 -13.85 -4.90
CA PRO A 35 -4.87 -14.25 -5.79
C PRO A 35 -4.60 -13.80 -7.23
N SER A 36 -5.20 -14.50 -8.19
CA SER A 36 -4.99 -14.20 -9.60
C SER A 36 -5.50 -12.81 -9.96
N VAL A 37 -4.98 -12.27 -11.06
CA VAL A 37 -5.42 -10.97 -11.61
C VAL A 37 -6.92 -10.93 -11.83
N ARG A 38 -7.51 -12.02 -12.32
CA ARG A 38 -8.96 -12.09 -12.57
C ARG A 38 -9.76 -12.06 -11.27
N GLU A 39 -9.32 -12.80 -10.26
CA GLU A 39 -9.97 -12.82 -8.94
C GLU A 39 -9.88 -11.44 -8.27
N LEU A 40 -8.69 -10.85 -8.21
CA LEU A 40 -8.50 -9.53 -7.62
C LEU A 40 -9.27 -8.45 -8.39
N ALA A 41 -9.27 -8.50 -9.73
CA ALA A 41 -10.01 -7.54 -10.54
C ALA A 41 -11.52 -7.64 -10.30
N ALA A 42 -12.05 -8.85 -10.15
CA ALA A 42 -13.46 -9.06 -9.81
C ALA A 42 -13.80 -8.56 -8.40
N GLN A 43 -12.95 -8.85 -7.41
CA GLN A 43 -13.12 -8.38 -6.03
C GLN A 43 -13.07 -6.85 -5.92
N ALA A 44 -12.15 -6.23 -6.65
CA ALA A 44 -11.98 -4.78 -6.68
C ALA A 44 -12.94 -4.06 -7.64
N GLN A 45 -13.70 -4.80 -8.46
CA GLN A 45 -14.55 -4.27 -9.54
C GLN A 45 -13.80 -3.34 -10.50
N VAL A 46 -12.57 -3.70 -10.87
CA VAL A 46 -11.73 -2.92 -11.79
C VAL A 46 -11.49 -3.69 -13.10
N ASN A 47 -11.05 -2.97 -14.13
CA ASN A 47 -10.64 -3.60 -15.38
C ASN A 47 -9.45 -4.57 -15.12
N PRO A 48 -9.51 -5.83 -15.60
CA PRO A 48 -8.43 -6.80 -15.43
C PRO A 48 -7.06 -6.32 -15.94
N ASN A 49 -7.01 -5.49 -16.99
CA ASN A 49 -5.77 -4.91 -17.48
C ASN A 49 -5.18 -3.89 -16.50
N THR A 50 -6.02 -3.15 -15.78
CA THR A 50 -5.60 -2.22 -14.73
C THR A 50 -5.01 -2.98 -13.55
N MET A 51 -5.64 -4.09 -13.14
CA MET A 51 -5.11 -4.98 -12.11
C MET A 51 -3.79 -5.61 -12.58
N GLN A 52 -3.72 -6.13 -13.81
CA GLN A 52 -2.49 -6.69 -14.38
C GLN A 52 -1.35 -5.67 -14.37
N ARG A 53 -1.62 -4.41 -14.72
CA ARG A 53 -0.63 -3.34 -14.66
C ARG A 53 -0.08 -3.15 -13.23
N ALA A 54 -0.96 -3.07 -12.24
CA ALA A 54 -0.55 -2.95 -10.84
C ALA A 54 0.33 -4.13 -10.39
N MET A 55 -0.07 -5.36 -10.74
CA MET A 55 0.69 -6.57 -10.43
C MET A 55 2.07 -6.57 -11.07
N THR A 56 2.18 -6.15 -12.33
CA THR A 56 3.46 -6.07 -13.06
C THR A 56 4.40 -5.02 -12.48
N GLU A 57 3.89 -3.87 -12.06
CA GLU A 57 4.74 -2.87 -11.39
C GLU A 57 5.21 -3.36 -10.01
N LEU A 58 4.36 -4.05 -9.23
CA LEU A 58 4.78 -4.65 -7.97
C LEU A 58 5.81 -5.78 -8.16
N GLU A 59 5.73 -6.53 -9.27
CA GLU A 59 6.77 -7.50 -9.65
C GLU A 59 8.08 -6.78 -10.01
N ARG A 60 8.00 -5.67 -10.73
CA ARG A 60 9.17 -4.85 -11.09
C ARG A 60 9.86 -4.24 -9.87
N GLU A 61 9.10 -3.88 -8.85
CA GLU A 61 9.61 -3.43 -7.54
C GLU A 61 10.21 -4.57 -6.70
N GLY A 62 10.08 -5.83 -7.15
CA GLY A 62 10.54 -7.00 -6.42
C GLY A 62 9.66 -7.40 -5.23
N LEU A 63 8.49 -6.77 -5.08
CA LEU A 63 7.52 -7.09 -4.02
C LEU A 63 6.73 -8.36 -4.32
N LEU A 64 6.50 -8.65 -5.59
CA LEU A 64 5.86 -9.86 -6.05
C LEU A 64 6.82 -10.71 -6.88
N ILE A 65 6.73 -12.03 -6.71
CA ILE A 65 7.51 -13.00 -7.45
C ILE A 65 6.55 -13.86 -8.29
N SER A 66 6.81 -13.92 -9.59
CA SER A 66 6.07 -14.78 -10.51
C SER A 66 6.53 -16.24 -10.36
N GLY A 67 5.59 -17.13 -10.06
CA GLY A 67 5.80 -18.58 -9.99
C GLY A 67 5.37 -19.33 -11.26
N GLY A 68 5.23 -18.64 -12.40
CA GLY A 68 4.76 -19.23 -13.65
C GLY A 68 3.33 -19.78 -13.52
N THR A 69 3.15 -21.09 -13.70
CA THR A 69 1.85 -21.77 -13.56
C THR A 69 1.32 -21.77 -12.13
N SER A 70 2.16 -21.50 -11.13
CA SER A 70 1.81 -21.51 -9.71
C SER A 70 1.16 -20.21 -9.23
N GLY A 71 1.09 -19.19 -10.08
CA GLY A 71 0.62 -17.85 -9.72
C GLY A 71 1.73 -16.97 -9.14
N ARG A 72 1.34 -15.91 -8.42
CA ARG A 72 2.27 -14.94 -7.83
C ARG A 72 2.38 -15.14 -6.31
N THR A 73 3.52 -14.80 -5.75
CA THR A 73 3.77 -14.81 -4.30
C THR A 73 4.35 -13.48 -3.85
N VAL A 74 4.17 -13.13 -2.59
CA VAL A 74 4.86 -11.98 -1.97
C VAL A 74 6.32 -12.37 -1.74
N THR A 75 7.24 -11.43 -1.98
CA THR A 75 8.67 -11.63 -1.70
C THR A 75 8.92 -11.98 -0.23
N GLU A 76 9.90 -12.85 0.01
CA GLU A 76 10.43 -13.15 1.34
C GLU A 76 11.69 -12.35 1.67
N ASN A 77 12.14 -11.47 0.75
CA ASN A 77 13.33 -10.68 0.99
C ASN A 77 13.05 -9.57 2.03
N PRO A 78 13.66 -9.64 3.23
CA PRO A 78 13.40 -8.67 4.29
C PRO A 78 13.83 -7.26 3.92
N GLU A 79 14.89 -7.09 3.11
CA GLU A 79 15.36 -5.76 2.70
C GLU A 79 14.33 -5.04 1.82
N VAL A 80 13.68 -5.78 0.91
CA VAL A 80 12.62 -5.23 0.04
C VAL A 80 11.38 -4.87 0.86
N LEU A 81 11.00 -5.72 1.80
CA LEU A 81 9.83 -5.51 2.65
C LEU A 81 10.02 -4.32 3.60
N GLU A 82 11.17 -4.20 4.25
CA GLU A 82 11.48 -3.08 5.12
C GLU A 82 11.57 -1.76 4.35
N LYS A 83 12.21 -1.76 3.18
CA LYS A 83 12.25 -0.59 2.31
C LYS A 83 10.84 -0.14 1.89
N MET A 84 9.99 -1.07 1.45
CA MET A 84 8.61 -0.77 1.09
C MET A 84 7.81 -0.22 2.28
N ARG A 85 7.99 -0.81 3.47
CA ARG A 85 7.34 -0.34 4.69
C ARG A 85 7.76 1.09 5.02
N GLU A 86 9.05 1.39 4.94
CA GLU A 86 9.57 2.73 5.17
C GLU A 86 9.01 3.74 4.16
N GLU A 87 8.97 3.39 2.86
CA GLU A 87 8.40 4.23 1.81
C GLU A 87 6.93 4.54 2.06
N VAL A 88 6.13 3.54 2.41
CA VAL A 88 4.69 3.71 2.74
C VAL A 88 4.52 4.63 3.94
N LEU A 89 5.28 4.42 5.02
CA LEU A 89 5.18 5.24 6.24
C LEU A 89 5.64 6.69 5.99
N ARG A 90 6.69 6.89 5.19
CA ARG A 90 7.17 8.22 4.80
C ARG A 90 6.14 8.97 3.96
N GLU A 91 5.47 8.29 3.03
CA GLU A 91 4.42 8.93 2.22
C GLU A 91 3.23 9.34 3.08
N LEU A 92 2.78 8.45 3.97
CA LEU A 92 1.72 8.77 4.94
C LEU A 92 2.08 9.97 5.83
N ALA A 93 3.32 10.03 6.31
CA ALA A 93 3.81 11.16 7.08
C ALA A 93 3.81 12.46 6.26
N ARG A 94 4.19 12.40 4.98
CA ARG A 94 4.14 13.55 4.07
C ARG A 94 2.71 14.02 3.85
N GLU A 95 1.80 13.13 3.47
CA GLU A 95 0.39 13.48 3.26
C GLU A 95 -0.24 14.08 4.52
N CYS A 96 0.09 13.54 5.69
CA CYS A 96 -0.35 14.07 6.97
C CYS A 96 0.16 15.50 7.17
N ALA A 97 1.47 15.72 6.98
CA ALA A 97 2.08 17.04 7.08
C ALA A 97 1.45 18.05 6.11
N GLU A 98 1.22 17.67 4.85
CA GLU A 98 0.56 18.51 3.85
C GLU A 98 -0.85 18.92 4.28
N LYS A 99 -1.65 17.98 4.81
CA LYS A 99 -2.99 18.26 5.32
C LYS A 99 -2.97 19.27 6.48
N PHE A 100 -2.00 19.18 7.39
CA PHE A 100 -1.83 20.17 8.47
C PHE A 100 -1.33 21.53 7.97
N MET A 101 -0.42 21.55 7.00
CA MET A 101 0.10 22.80 6.41
C MET A 101 -0.99 23.61 5.73
N VAL A 102 -2.02 22.99 5.15
CA VAL A 102 -3.20 23.69 4.60
C VAL A 102 -3.91 24.54 5.67
N PHE A 103 -3.83 24.14 6.93
CA PHE A 103 -4.39 24.88 8.07
C PHE A 103 -3.36 25.80 8.76
N GLY A 104 -2.19 26.02 8.14
CA GLY A 104 -1.13 26.87 8.68
C GLY A 104 -0.31 26.23 9.81
N MET A 105 -0.42 24.91 10.00
CA MET A 105 0.36 24.19 11.00
C MET A 105 1.63 23.57 10.39
N THR A 106 2.74 23.76 11.08
CA THR A 106 4.01 23.11 10.71
C THR A 106 4.00 21.62 11.06
N PRO A 107 4.84 20.79 10.40
CA PRO A 107 4.97 19.37 10.76
C PRO A 107 5.32 19.15 12.24
N SER A 108 6.10 20.04 12.85
CA SER A 108 6.45 19.98 14.27
C SER A 108 5.25 20.18 15.18
N GLN A 109 4.34 21.11 14.83
CA GLN A 109 3.10 21.34 15.57
C GLN A 109 2.13 20.16 15.40
N ALA A 110 2.02 19.62 14.17
CA ALA A 110 1.25 18.42 13.91
C ALA A 110 1.75 17.22 14.74
N ALA A 111 3.07 17.04 14.84
CA ALA A 111 3.67 15.99 15.65
C ALA A 111 3.35 16.15 17.15
N GLN A 112 3.35 17.38 17.67
CA GLN A 112 2.93 17.63 19.06
C GLN A 112 1.48 17.22 19.31
N LEU A 113 0.56 17.59 18.40
CA LEU A 113 -0.85 17.21 18.50
C LEU A 113 -1.03 15.68 18.48
N LEU A 114 -0.31 14.98 17.59
CA LEU A 114 -0.35 13.51 17.52
C LEU A 114 0.16 12.86 18.82
N LEU A 115 1.18 13.42 19.45
CA LEU A 115 1.70 12.93 20.74
C LEU A 115 0.74 13.17 21.91
N GLU A 116 -0.18 14.14 21.80
CA GLU A 116 -1.21 14.37 22.81
C GLU A 116 -2.34 13.34 22.72
N LEU A 117 -2.71 12.91 21.51
CA LEU A 117 -3.72 11.86 21.29
C LEU A 117 -3.35 10.53 21.96
N ASP A 118 -2.06 10.14 21.90
CA ASP A 118 -1.54 8.94 22.59
C ASP A 118 -1.74 8.98 24.12
N LYS A 119 -1.94 10.16 24.70
CA LYS A 119 -2.17 10.34 26.14
C LYS A 119 -3.65 10.30 26.51
N GLU A 120 -4.55 10.61 25.58
CA GLU A 120 -6.00 10.57 25.81
C GLU A 120 -6.59 9.16 25.66
N GLU A 121 -5.93 8.27 24.92
CA GLU A 121 -6.32 6.85 24.79
C GLU A 121 -5.85 5.95 25.96
N LYS A 122 -5.26 6.53 27.02
CA LYS A 122 -4.86 5.85 28.26
C LYS A 122 -5.74 6.25 29.45
#